data_AF-A0A7J9TK15-F1
#
_entry.id   AF-A0A7J9TK15-F1
#
_cell.length_a   1.000
_cell.length_b   1.000
_cell.length_c   1.000
_cell.angle_alpha   90.00
_cell.angle_beta   90.00
_cell.angle_gamma   90.00
#
_symmetry.space_group_name_H-M   'P 1'
#
loop_
_entity.id
_entity.type
_entity.pdbx_description
1 polymer ?
#
loop_
_entity_poly.entity_id
_entity_poly.type
_entity_poly.pdbx_seq_one_letter_code
_entity_poly.pdbx_strand_id
1 'polypeptide(L)'
;MFKKKICFQNIPAESEIYRNVNSSVDLSMDIKNNIVKILKGDENVQVNLEETLSTTFFKSRLDIIKNNSEDLFRQGVLHHKYFTIHGIAHSHAIISNLNDLVGGIEPNNDLTEHEIFYLLASVYLHDVGMLVSYPNDEGTAKVISTHEMPFTKEDVIRKEHHIRSGKYVIKYADSLSLDQIESECVRLICEGHRRVNLESEEYDDRFIGNETIRVRFLAALLRFSDELDISYKRGPIKLLEILREEMPDYSLLQWLKHYYTGGLNILPSHDIKRGRKTDINIQILYPDREEGKKVGELIFAPIQKSFDEVEKIFLQNGLHIILHPPQILINDALDKIPDRISEKFLNLKQEVSIKMPKIKENDGEEKNVPQMEQHEVDLPNLAEAVEEIGTYYEIIGATNASNITSLCATSVDNPSILYYDLEENVGNESIFIPIYPDLTIPKGELIYSTESWGENIAFGGDEYTVIDRNATNWIIAGKLIDENEEDSHLLRVGETIFLLDGWGITVLEVDVEGEKAWLSLHKDGEEVSNQVVCEGEDFAYTLDLDVSVVTYLTVDNK
;
A
#
# COMPACT_ATOMS: atom_id res chain seq x y z
N MET A 1 16.57 -33.85 51.32
CA MET A 1 17.90 -33.21 51.29
C MET A 1 17.71 -31.70 51.41
N PHE A 2 18.48 -31.08 52.29
CA PHE A 2 18.25 -29.77 52.90
C PHE A 2 18.80 -28.57 52.10
N LYS A 3 18.16 -27.42 52.33
CA LYS A 3 18.49 -26.01 51.97
C LYS A 3 19.92 -25.53 52.28
N LYS A 4 20.38 -24.52 51.52
CA LYS A 4 21.13 -23.28 51.91
C LYS A 4 21.41 -22.50 50.61
N LYS A 5 20.96 -21.26 50.31
CA LYS A 5 21.06 -19.92 50.93
C LYS A 5 22.45 -19.58 51.49
N ILE A 6 23.11 -18.55 50.93
CA ILE A 6 23.69 -17.37 51.63
C ILE A 6 24.10 -16.29 50.59
N CYS A 7 23.88 -15.03 50.99
CA CYS A 7 24.04 -13.76 50.27
C CYS A 7 25.47 -13.19 50.20
N PHE A 8 25.58 -12.21 49.29
CA PHE A 8 26.56 -11.13 49.09
C PHE A 8 27.23 -10.52 50.33
N GLN A 9 28.51 -10.10 50.17
CA GLN A 9 29.02 -8.81 50.69
C GLN A 9 30.38 -8.39 50.07
N ASN A 10 30.44 -7.09 49.75
CA ASN A 10 31.53 -6.20 49.29
C ASN A 10 33.00 -6.56 49.58
N ILE A 11 33.89 -6.28 48.62
CA ILE A 11 35.21 -5.66 48.83
C ILE A 11 35.53 -4.68 47.67
N PRO A 12 35.97 -3.43 47.96
CA PRO A 12 36.36 -2.42 46.96
C PRO A 12 37.89 -2.28 46.76
N ALA A 13 38.23 -1.46 45.75
CA ALA A 13 39.43 -0.62 45.60
C ALA A 13 40.68 -1.15 44.86
N GLU A 14 40.85 -0.57 43.66
CA GLU A 14 42.00 0.18 43.13
C GLU A 14 43.38 -0.45 42.81
N SER A 15 43.93 0.11 41.70
CA SER A 15 45.34 0.21 41.26
C SER A 15 45.96 -1.06 40.69
N GLU A 16 46.64 -1.14 39.54
CA GLU A 16 47.27 -0.23 38.58
C GLU A 16 47.26 -1.01 37.24
N ILE A 17 47.14 -0.39 36.06
CA ILE A 17 48.29 0.02 35.26
C ILE A 17 47.76 1.04 34.24
N TYR A 18 48.13 2.30 34.43
CA TYR A 18 48.19 3.29 33.37
C TYR A 18 49.50 3.11 32.61
N ARG A 19 49.42 2.88 31.29
CA ARG A 19 50.46 3.34 30.36
C ARG A 19 49.80 4.26 29.33
N ASN A 20 50.12 5.55 29.51
CA ASN A 20 49.89 6.66 28.60
C ASN A 20 50.15 6.30 27.13
N VAL A 21 49.13 6.53 26.31
CA VAL A 21 49.33 7.15 24.98
C VAL A 21 48.42 8.37 24.96
N ASN A 22 49.00 9.52 25.34
CA ASN A 22 48.45 10.83 25.03
C ASN A 22 48.60 11.05 23.53
N SER A 23 47.56 10.72 22.79
CA SER A 23 47.21 11.41 21.54
C SER A 23 45.72 11.70 21.63
N SER A 24 45.40 12.96 21.89
CA SER A 24 44.03 13.49 21.83
C SER A 24 43.50 13.31 20.41
N VAL A 25 42.83 12.18 20.17
CA VAL A 25 41.84 12.08 19.11
C VAL A 25 40.59 12.71 19.72
N ASP A 26 40.26 13.91 19.25
CA ASP A 26 39.01 14.55 19.59
C ASP A 26 37.90 13.74 18.92
N LEU A 27 37.42 12.71 19.62
CA LEU A 27 36.27 11.92 19.20
C LEU A 27 35.09 12.89 19.12
N SER A 28 34.38 12.87 17.97
CA SER A 28 33.21 13.72 17.75
C SER A 28 32.22 13.56 18.90
N MET A 29 31.42 14.61 19.13
CA MET A 29 30.39 14.65 20.18
C MET A 29 29.51 13.39 20.11
N ASP A 30 29.26 12.87 18.90
CA ASP A 30 28.42 11.71 18.60
C ASP A 30 29.02 10.40 19.12
N ILE A 31 30.34 10.22 19.00
CA ILE A 31 31.00 9.02 19.52
C ILE A 31 31.03 9.05 21.05
N LYS A 32 31.23 10.23 21.66
CA LYS A 32 31.13 10.39 23.12
C LYS A 32 29.72 10.11 23.63
N ASN A 33 28.69 10.57 22.91
CA ASN A 33 27.29 10.32 23.26
C ASN A 33 26.91 8.84 23.09
N ASN A 34 27.39 8.17 22.05
CA ASN A 34 27.16 6.74 21.82
C ASN A 34 27.89 5.87 22.85
N ILE A 35 29.12 6.21 23.22
CA ILE A 35 29.84 5.52 24.30
C ILE A 35 29.13 5.70 25.65
N VAL A 36 28.57 6.88 25.93
CA VAL A 36 27.78 7.13 27.16
C VAL A 36 26.46 6.37 27.15
N LYS A 37 25.78 6.25 26.00
CA LYS A 37 24.56 5.41 25.85
C LYS A 37 24.86 3.92 26.09
N ILE A 38 25.96 3.42 25.53
CA ILE A 38 26.37 2.01 25.68
C ILE A 38 26.84 1.69 27.10
N LEU A 39 27.56 2.62 27.76
CA LEU A 39 28.11 2.40 29.11
C LEU A 39 27.08 2.55 30.24
N LYS A 40 25.90 3.13 29.99
CA LYS A 40 24.90 3.36 31.03
C LYS A 40 23.89 2.24 31.23
N GLY A 41 23.73 1.30 30.29
CA GLY A 41 22.75 0.20 30.47
C GLY A 41 21.35 0.68 30.85
N ASP A 42 20.96 1.90 30.45
CA ASP A 42 19.63 2.45 30.69
C ASP A 42 18.72 1.94 29.58
N GLU A 43 17.98 0.86 29.87
CA GLU A 43 17.02 0.20 28.98
C GLU A 43 15.78 1.06 28.61
N ASN A 44 15.81 2.39 28.80
CA ASN A 44 14.68 3.28 28.49
C ASN A 44 15.11 4.74 28.24
N VAL A 45 15.96 4.98 27.24
CA VAL A 45 16.06 6.35 26.68
C VAL A 45 14.96 6.49 25.64
N GLN A 46 13.83 7.07 26.03
CA GLN A 46 12.75 7.41 25.10
C GLN A 46 13.31 8.38 24.06
N VAL A 47 13.22 8.01 22.78
CA VAL A 47 13.65 8.88 21.68
C VAL A 47 12.73 10.09 21.62
N ASN A 48 13.30 11.28 21.47
CA ASN A 48 12.54 12.50 21.26
C ASN A 48 13.07 13.22 20.02
N LEU A 49 12.32 13.12 18.93
CA LEU A 49 12.69 13.64 17.62
C LEU A 49 12.82 15.18 17.63
N GLU A 50 11.90 15.89 18.29
CA GLU A 50 11.97 17.35 18.38
C GLU A 50 13.16 17.82 19.23
N GLU A 51 13.48 17.10 20.31
CA GLU A 51 14.63 17.39 21.16
C GLU A 51 15.95 17.12 20.44
N THR A 52 15.99 16.10 19.57
CA THR A 52 17.17 15.79 18.73
C THR A 52 17.53 16.98 17.84
N LEU A 53 16.55 17.71 17.33
CA LEU A 53 16.80 18.90 16.52
C LEU A 53 17.09 20.16 17.34
N SER A 54 16.85 20.17 18.66
CA SER A 54 16.83 21.39 19.48
C SER A 54 18.13 22.21 19.48
N THR A 55 19.28 21.56 19.27
CA THR A 55 20.61 22.18 19.21
C THR A 55 21.14 22.36 17.78
N THR A 56 20.34 22.01 16.77
CA THR A 56 20.71 22.06 15.35
C THR A 56 20.19 23.34 14.69
N PHE A 57 20.68 23.63 13.47
CA PHE A 57 20.14 24.73 12.66
C PHE A 57 18.71 24.45 12.14
N PHE A 58 18.24 23.20 12.19
CA PHE A 58 16.88 22.82 11.78
C PHE A 58 15.81 23.29 12.77
N LYS A 59 16.14 23.52 14.05
CA LYS A 59 15.16 23.90 15.08
C LYS A 59 14.36 25.14 14.69
N SER A 60 15.05 26.21 14.31
CA SER A 60 14.40 27.48 13.94
C SER A 60 13.53 27.35 12.70
N ARG A 61 13.95 26.52 11.74
CA ARG A 61 13.19 26.23 10.51
C ARG A 61 11.93 25.42 10.81
N LEU A 62 12.04 24.40 11.65
CA LEU A 62 10.89 23.60 12.08
C LEU A 62 9.90 24.44 12.88
N ASP A 63 10.36 25.36 13.73
CA ASP A 63 9.49 26.29 14.46
C ASP A 63 8.70 27.20 13.50
N ILE A 64 9.30 27.65 12.41
CA ILE A 64 8.59 28.42 11.37
C ILE A 64 7.48 27.56 10.77
N ILE A 65 7.77 26.32 10.38
CA ILE A 65 6.78 25.40 9.79
C ILE A 65 5.64 25.12 10.78
N LYS A 66 5.98 24.80 12.03
CA LYS A 66 5.03 24.53 13.12
C LYS A 66 4.09 25.72 13.35
N ASN A 67 4.64 26.93 13.48
CA ASN A 67 3.84 28.14 13.71
C ASN A 67 2.92 28.44 12.52
N ASN A 68 3.42 28.30 11.29
CA ASN A 68 2.59 28.47 10.09
C ASN A 68 1.43 27.47 10.05
N SER A 69 1.70 26.18 10.32
CA SER A 69 0.66 25.15 10.38
C SER A 69 -0.37 25.46 11.46
N GLU A 70 0.07 25.81 12.67
CA GLU A 70 -0.83 26.14 13.78
C GLU A 70 -1.72 27.35 13.44
N ASP A 71 -1.16 28.40 12.84
CA ASP A 71 -1.93 29.58 12.44
C ASP A 71 -2.94 29.27 11.32
N LEU A 72 -2.60 28.41 10.36
CA LEU A 72 -3.53 27.96 9.32
C LEU A 72 -4.73 27.22 9.93
N PHE A 73 -4.50 26.26 10.81
CA PHE A 73 -5.59 25.51 11.45
C PHE A 73 -6.41 26.36 12.43
N ARG A 74 -5.85 27.43 13.00
CA ARG A 74 -6.59 28.41 13.80
C ARG A 74 -7.47 29.33 12.96
N GLN A 75 -7.01 29.74 11.78
CA GLN A 75 -7.70 30.68 10.90
C GLN A 75 -8.62 30.01 9.87
N GLY A 76 -8.37 28.74 9.58
CA GLY A 76 -9.10 27.95 8.60
C GLY A 76 -10.58 27.82 8.95
N VAL A 77 -11.42 27.97 7.94
CA VAL A 77 -12.84 27.62 8.07
C VAL A 77 -12.92 26.11 8.21
N LEU A 78 -13.55 25.62 9.28
CA LEU A 78 -13.91 24.22 9.46
C LEU A 78 -14.91 23.82 8.38
N HIS A 79 -14.41 23.52 7.18
CA HIS A 79 -15.20 22.94 6.09
C HIS A 79 -15.65 21.51 6.45
N HIS A 80 -15.11 20.94 7.51
CA HIS A 80 -15.16 19.52 7.85
C HIS A 80 -16.04 19.24 9.06
N LYS A 81 -17.32 19.68 9.02
CA LYS A 81 -18.26 19.63 10.18
C LYS A 81 -18.31 18.27 10.88
N TYR A 82 -18.18 17.17 10.14
CA TYR A 82 -18.36 15.81 10.64
C TYR A 82 -17.08 14.98 10.71
N PHE A 83 -15.91 15.55 10.37
CA PHE A 83 -14.63 14.85 10.49
C PHE A 83 -13.96 15.12 11.83
N THR A 84 -13.05 14.23 12.22
CA THR A 84 -12.24 14.36 13.44
C THR A 84 -11.35 15.61 13.41
N ILE A 85 -10.73 15.97 14.53
CA ILE A 85 -9.94 17.20 14.62
C ILE A 85 -8.54 16.97 14.01
N HIS A 86 -8.20 17.68 12.93
CA HIS A 86 -6.92 17.56 12.19
C HIS A 86 -5.96 18.74 12.50
N GLY A 87 -5.99 19.27 13.73
CA GLY A 87 -5.18 20.43 14.15
C GLY A 87 -3.84 20.05 14.80
N ILE A 88 -3.14 21.02 15.38
CA ILE A 88 -1.80 20.81 15.99
C ILE A 88 -1.71 19.66 17.01
N ALA A 89 -2.82 19.37 17.72
CA ALA A 89 -2.89 18.26 18.65
C ALA A 89 -2.72 16.89 17.97
N HIS A 90 -3.21 16.75 16.74
CA HIS A 90 -3.05 15.56 15.92
C HIS A 90 -1.59 15.38 15.50
N SER A 91 -0.93 16.43 15.01
CA SER A 91 0.51 16.40 14.71
C SER A 91 1.35 15.99 15.93
N HIS A 92 1.05 16.50 17.12
CA HIS A 92 1.76 16.07 18.34
C HIS A 92 1.52 14.59 18.70
N ALA A 93 0.33 14.06 18.46
CA ALA A 93 0.02 12.65 18.69
C ALA A 93 0.82 11.75 17.71
N ILE A 94 0.88 12.13 16.42
CA ILE A 94 1.74 11.46 15.44
C ILE A 94 3.21 11.50 15.86
N ILE A 95 3.73 12.66 16.30
CA ILE A 95 5.12 12.77 16.76
C ILE A 95 5.37 11.85 17.96
N SER A 96 4.41 11.73 18.88
CA SER A 96 4.52 10.79 20.01
C SER A 96 4.62 9.33 19.54
N ASN A 97 3.79 8.92 18.58
CA ASN A 97 3.86 7.58 18.00
C ASN A 97 5.18 7.34 17.27
N LEU A 98 5.65 8.34 16.51
CA LEU A 98 6.93 8.29 15.80
C LEU A 98 8.12 8.17 16.75
N ASN A 99 8.12 8.88 17.88
CA ASN A 99 9.16 8.76 18.90
C ASN A 99 9.32 7.30 19.37
N ASP A 100 8.19 6.61 19.61
CA ASP A 100 8.22 5.23 20.07
C ASP A 100 8.60 4.24 18.95
N LEU A 101 8.12 4.46 17.72
CA LEU A 101 8.47 3.66 16.53
C LEU A 101 9.97 3.77 16.19
N VAL A 102 10.50 5.00 16.13
CA VAL A 102 11.92 5.26 15.81
C VAL A 102 12.83 4.66 16.87
N GLY A 103 12.40 4.59 18.14
CA GLY A 103 13.13 3.89 19.19
C GLY A 103 13.34 2.39 18.92
N GLY A 104 12.54 1.79 18.04
CA GLY A 104 12.64 0.39 17.64
C GLY A 104 13.52 0.10 16.42
N ILE A 105 13.99 1.13 15.71
CA ILE A 105 14.84 0.97 14.53
C ILE A 105 16.21 0.43 14.96
N GLU A 106 16.80 -0.50 14.21
CA GLU A 106 18.16 -0.98 14.48
C GLU A 106 19.19 0.17 14.47
N PRO A 107 20.18 0.21 15.39
CA PRO A 107 21.10 1.35 15.53
C PRO A 107 21.86 1.76 14.26
N ASN A 108 22.09 0.83 13.34
CA ASN A 108 22.78 1.10 12.07
C ASN A 108 21.89 1.78 11.02
N ASN A 109 20.59 1.85 11.27
CA ASN A 109 19.58 2.43 10.40
C ASN A 109 18.87 3.65 11.03
N ASP A 110 19.36 4.15 12.17
CA ASP A 110 18.83 5.34 12.86
C ASP A 110 18.64 6.51 11.87
N LEU A 111 17.65 7.36 12.14
CA LEU A 111 17.37 8.54 11.30
C LEU A 111 18.45 9.61 11.48
N THR A 112 18.86 10.26 10.39
CA THR A 112 19.76 11.43 10.45
C THR A 112 19.02 12.69 10.88
N GLU A 113 19.73 13.74 11.30
CA GLU A 113 19.11 15.04 11.63
C GLU A 113 18.29 15.61 10.45
N HIS A 114 18.72 15.37 9.21
CA HIS A 114 18.02 15.82 8.00
C HIS A 114 16.72 15.04 7.82
N GLU A 115 16.77 13.71 7.96
CA GLU A 115 15.59 12.85 7.88
C GLU A 115 14.57 13.18 8.97
N ILE A 116 15.02 13.40 10.20
CA ILE A 116 14.17 13.82 11.32
C ILE A 116 13.52 15.17 11.01
N PHE A 117 14.26 16.13 10.46
CA PHE A 117 13.70 17.42 10.06
C PHE A 117 12.62 17.28 8.99
N TYR A 118 12.87 16.55 7.90
CA TYR A 118 11.88 16.38 6.83
C TYR A 118 10.66 15.58 7.28
N LEU A 119 10.84 14.57 8.13
CA LEU A 119 9.73 13.83 8.72
C LEU A 119 8.86 14.74 9.59
N LEU A 120 9.44 15.48 10.54
CA LEU A 120 8.68 16.37 11.42
C LEU A 120 8.02 17.52 10.66
N ALA A 121 8.72 18.11 9.68
CA ALA A 121 8.14 19.11 8.79
C ALA A 121 6.90 18.57 8.08
N SER A 122 6.98 17.34 7.57
CA SER A 122 5.86 16.66 6.92
C SER A 122 4.71 16.37 7.88
N VAL A 123 5.00 15.95 9.13
CA VAL A 123 3.94 15.74 10.15
C VAL A 123 3.14 17.03 10.41
N TYR A 124 3.78 18.19 10.42
CA TYR A 124 3.08 19.47 10.59
C TYR A 124 2.32 19.92 9.34
N LEU A 125 2.65 19.39 8.16
CA LEU A 125 2.12 19.86 6.88
C LEU A 125 1.19 18.86 6.17
N HIS A 126 1.19 17.58 6.53
CA HIS A 126 0.51 16.51 5.78
C HIS A 126 -1.01 16.72 5.64
N ASP A 127 -1.63 17.40 6.60
CA ASP A 127 -3.06 17.66 6.66
C ASP A 127 -3.48 19.07 6.19
N VAL A 128 -2.55 19.98 5.87
CA VAL A 128 -2.91 21.36 5.50
C VAL A 128 -3.77 21.41 4.23
N GLY A 129 -3.68 20.39 3.38
CA GLY A 129 -4.52 20.19 2.21
C GLY A 129 -6.02 20.07 2.53
N MET A 130 -6.38 19.71 3.77
CA MET A 130 -7.77 19.74 4.25
C MET A 130 -8.35 21.15 4.27
N LEU A 131 -7.51 22.19 4.36
CA LEU A 131 -7.92 23.60 4.36
C LEU A 131 -7.97 24.19 2.94
N VAL A 132 -7.51 23.45 1.93
CA VAL A 132 -7.38 23.94 0.56
C VAL A 132 -8.57 23.46 -0.27
N SER A 133 -9.40 24.41 -0.70
CA SER A 133 -10.48 24.16 -1.66
C SER A 133 -10.14 24.72 -3.03
N TYR A 134 -10.53 24.00 -4.08
CA TYR A 134 -10.45 24.42 -5.47
C TYR A 134 -11.83 24.78 -6.05
N PRO A 135 -11.90 25.68 -7.05
CA PRO A 135 -13.17 26.14 -7.62
C PRO A 135 -14.07 25.03 -8.18
N ASN A 136 -13.48 23.93 -8.66
CA ASN A 136 -14.23 22.82 -9.28
C ASN A 136 -14.59 21.69 -8.29
N ASP A 137 -14.25 21.80 -7.00
CA ASP A 137 -14.52 20.71 -6.03
C ASP A 137 -16.02 20.33 -6.00
N GLU A 138 -16.93 21.31 -6.10
CA GLU A 138 -18.38 21.05 -6.17
C GLU A 138 -18.81 20.37 -7.48
N GLY A 139 -18.12 20.66 -8.57
CA GLY A 139 -18.36 20.02 -9.86
C GLY A 139 -17.90 18.56 -9.83
N THR A 140 -16.69 18.32 -9.34
CA THR A 140 -16.14 16.97 -9.12
C THR A 140 -17.04 16.16 -8.20
N ALA A 141 -17.48 16.73 -7.08
CA ALA A 141 -18.40 16.08 -6.14
C ALA A 141 -19.72 15.66 -6.80
N LYS A 142 -20.31 16.52 -7.64
CA LYS A 142 -21.53 16.20 -8.39
C LYS A 142 -21.33 15.07 -9.39
N VAL A 143 -20.20 15.06 -10.11
CA VAL A 143 -19.89 14.00 -11.08
C VAL A 143 -19.72 12.66 -10.35
N ILE A 144 -18.96 12.64 -9.25
CA ILE A 144 -18.76 11.43 -8.45
C ILE A 144 -20.10 10.94 -7.87
N SER A 145 -20.92 11.85 -7.34
CA SER A 145 -22.27 11.53 -6.82
C SER A 145 -23.23 10.95 -7.87
N THR A 146 -22.92 11.00 -9.17
CA THR A 146 -23.75 10.32 -10.19
C THR A 146 -23.48 8.83 -10.30
N HIS A 147 -22.35 8.36 -9.76
CA HIS A 147 -21.92 6.96 -9.80
C HIS A 147 -21.73 6.36 -8.39
N GLU A 148 -21.62 7.20 -7.36
CA GLU A 148 -21.40 6.83 -5.96
C GLU A 148 -22.56 7.28 -5.05
N MET A 149 -22.55 6.89 -3.76
CA MET A 149 -23.32 7.54 -2.68
C MET A 149 -23.13 9.07 -2.69
N PRO A 150 -24.03 9.89 -2.07
CA PRO A 150 -23.91 11.35 -2.13
C PRO A 150 -22.54 11.83 -1.65
N PHE A 151 -21.72 12.25 -2.62
CA PHE A 151 -20.32 12.62 -2.45
C PHE A 151 -20.24 14.15 -2.34
N THR A 152 -19.77 14.65 -1.19
CA THR A 152 -19.73 16.09 -0.94
C THR A 152 -18.43 16.72 -1.42
N LYS A 153 -18.42 18.05 -1.46
CA LYS A 153 -17.19 18.82 -1.74
C LYS A 153 -16.10 18.47 -0.72
N GLU A 154 -16.50 18.30 0.53
CA GLU A 154 -15.65 17.95 1.66
C GLU A 154 -15.03 16.56 1.49
N ASP A 155 -15.79 15.60 0.93
CA ASP A 155 -15.29 14.26 0.61
C ASP A 155 -14.23 14.30 -0.49
N VAL A 156 -14.39 15.15 -1.51
CA VAL A 156 -13.34 15.39 -2.54
C VAL A 156 -12.07 15.93 -1.90
N ILE A 157 -12.20 16.98 -1.06
CA ILE A 157 -11.07 17.58 -0.35
C ILE A 157 -10.37 16.49 0.48
N ARG A 158 -11.12 15.71 1.25
CA ARG A 158 -10.57 14.61 2.05
C ARG A 158 -9.95 13.53 1.18
N LYS A 159 -10.53 13.19 0.02
CA LYS A 159 -10.00 12.18 -0.93
C LYS A 159 -8.57 12.55 -1.32
N GLU A 160 -8.35 13.82 -1.65
CA GLU A 160 -7.14 14.36 -2.27
C GLU A 160 -6.21 15.14 -1.34
N HIS A 161 -6.49 15.25 -0.04
CA HIS A 161 -5.79 16.23 0.81
C HIS A 161 -4.27 16.02 0.87
N HIS A 162 -3.77 14.79 0.87
CA HIS A 162 -2.35 14.48 0.73
C HIS A 162 -1.69 15.18 -0.47
N ILE A 163 -2.28 15.08 -1.67
CA ILE A 163 -1.82 15.78 -2.89
C ILE A 163 -1.96 17.30 -2.74
N ARG A 164 -3.03 17.77 -2.09
CA ARG A 164 -3.22 19.21 -1.83
C ARG A 164 -2.16 19.76 -0.87
N SER A 165 -1.77 18.98 0.13
CA SER A 165 -0.69 19.29 1.06
C SER A 165 0.65 19.36 0.34
N GLY A 166 0.94 18.39 -0.54
CA GLY A 166 2.14 18.44 -1.40
C GLY A 166 2.20 19.70 -2.25
N LYS A 167 1.10 20.03 -2.95
CA LYS A 167 0.99 21.29 -3.72
C LYS A 167 1.15 22.54 -2.85
N TYR A 168 0.65 22.52 -1.62
CA TYR A 168 0.83 23.61 -0.66
C TYR A 168 2.31 23.77 -0.30
N VAL A 169 3.01 22.69 0.03
CA VAL A 169 4.44 22.68 0.37
C VAL A 169 5.26 23.34 -0.73
N ILE A 170 5.08 22.94 -1.98
CA ILE A 170 5.81 23.52 -3.13
C ILE A 170 5.47 24.99 -3.32
N LYS A 171 4.18 25.34 -3.29
CA LYS A 171 3.73 26.72 -3.52
C LYS A 171 4.24 27.71 -2.49
N TYR A 172 4.42 27.26 -1.24
CA TYR A 172 4.75 28.11 -0.10
C TYR A 172 6.16 27.80 0.48
N ALA A 173 7.03 27.12 -0.27
CA ALA A 173 8.35 26.66 0.16
C ALA A 173 9.18 27.77 0.85
N ASP A 174 9.28 28.95 0.23
CA ASP A 174 10.02 30.10 0.79
C ASP A 174 9.50 30.50 2.18
N SER A 175 8.18 30.54 2.36
CA SER A 175 7.55 30.90 3.64
C SER A 175 7.66 29.80 4.70
N LEU A 176 7.85 28.56 4.26
CA LEU A 176 8.11 27.39 5.09
C LEU A 176 9.61 27.22 5.38
N SER A 177 10.47 28.14 4.91
CA SER A 177 11.92 28.05 5.08
C SER A 177 12.52 26.75 4.51
N LEU A 178 11.96 26.28 3.40
CA LEU A 178 12.43 25.11 2.63
C LEU A 178 12.97 25.60 1.28
N ASP A 179 14.12 25.08 0.86
CA ASP A 179 14.57 25.27 -0.51
C ASP A 179 13.80 24.36 -1.50
N GLN A 180 14.12 24.47 -2.79
CA GLN A 180 13.43 23.71 -3.83
C GLN A 180 13.61 22.18 -3.71
N ILE A 181 14.79 21.72 -3.30
CA ILE A 181 15.09 20.28 -3.17
C ILE A 181 14.44 19.73 -1.90
N GLU A 182 14.51 20.49 -0.82
CA GLU A 182 13.91 20.14 0.47
C GLU A 182 12.39 20.12 0.41
N SER A 183 11.77 21.13 -0.21
CA SER A 183 10.32 21.20 -0.39
C SER A 183 9.78 20.05 -1.22
N GLU A 184 10.55 19.57 -2.20
CA GLU A 184 10.19 18.39 -2.98
C GLU A 184 10.23 17.10 -2.14
N CYS A 185 11.18 16.96 -1.22
CA CYS A 185 11.21 15.81 -0.32
C CYS A 185 10.05 15.85 0.68
N VAL A 186 9.76 17.02 1.25
CA VAL A 186 8.62 17.22 2.15
C VAL A 186 7.28 17.06 1.39
N ARG A 187 7.21 17.44 0.11
CA ARG A 187 6.05 17.16 -0.78
C ARG A 187 5.80 15.67 -0.81
N LEU A 188 6.80 14.87 -1.18
CA LEU A 188 6.63 13.44 -1.32
C LEU A 188 6.26 12.73 -0.02
N ILE A 189 6.87 13.11 1.09
CA ILE A 189 6.50 12.51 2.38
C ILE A 189 5.05 12.88 2.73
N CYS A 190 4.63 14.13 2.49
CA CYS A 190 3.24 14.55 2.65
C CYS A 190 2.27 13.83 1.69
N GLU A 191 2.65 13.57 0.45
CA GLU A 191 1.78 12.86 -0.51
C GLU A 191 1.71 11.37 -0.19
N GLY A 192 2.83 10.79 0.20
CA GLY A 192 2.98 9.38 0.55
C GLY A 192 2.30 8.97 1.85
N HIS A 193 1.77 9.89 2.66
CA HIS A 193 1.08 9.51 3.90
C HIS A 193 -0.22 8.73 3.66
N ARG A 194 -0.75 8.69 2.42
CA ARG A 194 -1.92 7.88 2.04
C ARG A 194 -2.02 7.71 0.52
N ARG A 195 -2.60 6.59 0.07
CA ARG A 195 -3.13 6.38 -1.30
C ARG A 195 -2.15 6.53 -2.48
N VAL A 196 -0.85 6.59 -2.22
CA VAL A 196 0.19 6.58 -3.26
C VAL A 196 0.97 5.27 -3.16
N ASN A 197 1.39 4.72 -4.29
CA ASN A 197 2.29 3.57 -4.32
C ASN A 197 3.72 3.95 -3.88
N LEU A 198 4.10 3.57 -2.65
CA LEU A 198 5.43 3.85 -2.10
C LEU A 198 6.55 3.01 -2.73
N GLU A 199 6.24 1.90 -3.42
CA GLU A 199 7.24 1.09 -4.12
C GLU A 199 7.65 1.70 -5.47
N SER A 200 6.97 2.76 -5.92
CA SER A 200 7.34 3.47 -7.15
C SER A 200 8.71 4.16 -7.04
N GLU A 201 9.36 4.36 -8.19
CA GLU A 201 10.65 5.05 -8.32
C GLU A 201 10.60 6.51 -7.83
N GLU A 202 9.41 7.14 -7.81
CA GLU A 202 9.25 8.52 -7.31
C GLU A 202 9.71 8.65 -5.84
N TYR A 203 9.59 7.56 -5.07
CA TYR A 203 9.93 7.47 -3.65
C TYR A 203 11.33 6.93 -3.37
N ASP A 204 12.15 6.68 -4.40
CA ASP A 204 13.54 6.29 -4.21
C ASP A 204 14.33 7.30 -3.37
N ASP A 205 15.41 6.81 -2.75
CA ASP A 205 16.29 7.59 -1.91
C ASP A 205 16.82 8.82 -2.66
N ARG A 206 16.83 9.97 -1.97
CA ARG A 206 17.26 11.24 -2.55
C ARG A 206 18.55 11.73 -1.93
N PHE A 207 19.44 12.25 -2.76
CA PHE A 207 20.68 12.88 -2.31
C PHE A 207 20.46 14.39 -2.12
N ILE A 208 20.57 14.87 -0.89
CA ILE A 208 20.49 16.29 -0.56
C ILE A 208 21.81 16.72 0.08
N GLY A 209 22.60 17.50 -0.65
CA GLY A 209 23.96 17.81 -0.22
C GLY A 209 24.82 16.54 -0.12
N ASN A 210 25.28 16.22 1.08
CA ASN A 210 26.08 15.03 1.37
C ASN A 210 25.27 13.92 2.09
N GLU A 211 23.97 14.12 2.25
CA GLU A 211 23.10 13.21 2.98
C GLU A 211 22.24 12.40 2.00
N THR A 212 21.97 11.14 2.36
CA THR A 212 20.98 10.30 1.68
C THR A 212 19.70 10.33 2.51
N ILE A 213 18.59 10.69 1.88
CA ILE A 213 17.28 10.83 2.50
C ILE A 213 16.38 9.71 2.02
N ARG A 214 15.96 8.84 2.95
CA ARG A 214 15.14 7.66 2.63
C ARG A 214 13.66 8.02 2.51
N VAL A 215 13.29 8.69 1.42
CA VAL A 215 11.94 9.27 1.24
C VAL A 215 10.84 8.22 1.38
N ARG A 216 10.99 7.05 0.74
CA ARG A 216 10.09 5.88 0.91
C ARG A 216 9.88 5.51 2.38
N PHE A 217 10.96 5.42 3.14
CA PHE A 217 10.91 5.05 4.56
C PHE A 217 10.25 6.13 5.43
N LEU A 218 10.56 7.40 5.19
CA LEU A 218 9.94 8.51 5.93
C LEU A 218 8.44 8.65 5.63
N ALA A 219 8.04 8.44 4.38
CA ALA A 219 6.63 8.39 3.98
C ALA A 219 5.89 7.22 4.63
N ALA A 220 6.50 6.04 4.67
CA ALA A 220 5.96 4.86 5.36
C ALA A 220 5.78 5.10 6.87
N LEU A 221 6.77 5.71 7.52
CA LEU A 221 6.69 6.07 8.95
C LEU A 221 5.52 7.02 9.20
N LEU A 222 5.35 8.06 8.37
CA LEU A 222 4.24 9.01 8.52
C LEU A 222 2.89 8.35 8.26
N ARG A 223 2.75 7.58 7.17
CA ARG A 223 1.52 6.85 6.80
C ARG A 223 1.03 5.98 7.95
N PHE A 224 1.90 5.15 8.50
CA PHE A 224 1.52 4.25 9.58
C PHE A 224 1.28 4.99 10.90
N SER A 225 2.05 6.03 11.19
CA SER A 225 1.87 6.80 12.43
C SER A 225 0.59 7.61 12.48
N ASP A 226 0.11 8.14 11.34
CA ASP A 226 -1.21 8.78 11.23
C ASP A 226 -2.35 7.77 11.44
N GLU A 227 -2.25 6.58 10.82
CA GLU A 227 -3.26 5.52 10.99
C GLU A 227 -3.34 5.04 12.46
N LEU A 228 -2.21 5.06 13.16
CA LEU A 228 -2.08 4.78 14.60
C LEU A 228 -2.55 5.93 15.51
N ASP A 229 -2.88 7.13 15.02
CA ASP A 229 -3.49 8.16 15.87
C ASP A 229 -4.98 7.86 16.11
N ILE A 230 -5.22 6.85 16.95
CA ILE A 230 -6.53 6.28 17.25
C ILE A 230 -7.05 6.69 18.63
N SER A 231 -6.38 7.63 19.30
CA SER A 231 -6.71 8.01 20.67
C SER A 231 -8.12 8.58 20.82
N TYR A 232 -8.81 8.23 21.90
CA TYR A 232 -10.07 8.86 22.31
C TYR A 232 -9.98 10.39 22.46
N LYS A 233 -8.76 10.94 22.59
CA LYS A 233 -8.54 12.40 22.60
C LYS A 233 -8.77 13.06 21.24
N ARG A 234 -8.68 12.32 20.12
CA ARG A 234 -8.89 12.80 18.74
C ARG A 234 -10.37 13.04 18.43
N GLY A 235 -11.26 12.27 19.07
CA GLY A 235 -12.72 12.40 18.95
C GLY A 235 -13.38 12.77 20.29
N PRO A 236 -13.45 14.05 20.68
CA PRO A 236 -14.01 14.45 21.97
C PRO A 236 -15.50 14.07 22.09
N ILE A 237 -15.83 13.29 23.13
CA ILE A 237 -17.17 12.72 23.38
C ILE A 237 -18.28 13.79 23.32
N LYS A 238 -18.07 14.95 23.95
CA LYS A 238 -19.06 16.04 23.95
C LYS A 238 -19.42 16.52 22.54
N LEU A 239 -18.47 16.50 21.61
CA LEU A 239 -18.71 16.91 20.24
C LEU A 239 -19.43 15.80 19.46
N LEU A 240 -19.05 14.54 19.71
CA LEU A 240 -19.78 13.38 19.19
C LEU A 240 -21.25 13.39 19.63
N GLU A 241 -21.53 13.64 20.91
CA GLU A 241 -22.90 13.75 21.44
C GLU A 241 -23.74 14.82 20.73
N ILE A 242 -23.12 15.94 20.33
CA ILE A 242 -23.79 17.03 19.62
C ILE A 242 -24.05 16.67 18.15
N LEU A 243 -23.10 16.01 17.50
CA LEU A 243 -23.12 15.81 16.04
C LEU A 243 -23.71 14.46 15.61
N ARG A 244 -23.72 13.43 16.47
CA ARG A 244 -24.04 12.03 16.12
C ARG A 244 -25.33 11.84 15.32
N GLU A 245 -26.39 12.58 15.65
CA GLU A 245 -27.70 12.41 15.02
C GLU A 245 -27.71 12.89 13.57
N GLU A 246 -26.94 13.94 13.25
CA GLU A 246 -26.82 14.51 11.90
C GLU A 246 -25.62 13.96 11.12
N MET A 247 -24.74 13.18 11.76
CA MET A 247 -23.48 12.71 11.19
C MET A 247 -23.74 11.54 10.22
N PRO A 248 -23.20 11.58 8.99
CA PRO A 248 -23.22 10.44 8.08
C PRO A 248 -22.60 9.20 8.72
N ASP A 249 -23.08 8.02 8.36
CA ASP A 249 -22.70 6.76 9.02
C ASP A 249 -21.20 6.47 8.95
N TYR A 250 -20.56 6.70 7.80
CA TYR A 250 -19.12 6.54 7.65
C TYR A 250 -18.34 7.49 8.56
N SER A 251 -18.72 8.77 8.61
CA SER A 251 -18.10 9.75 9.51
C SER A 251 -18.29 9.31 10.96
N LEU A 252 -19.49 8.87 11.34
CA LEU A 252 -19.78 8.38 12.69
C LEU A 252 -18.90 7.20 13.05
N LEU A 253 -18.67 6.26 12.13
CA LEU A 253 -17.77 5.14 12.33
C LEU A 253 -16.33 5.59 12.64
N GLN A 254 -15.82 6.60 11.92
CA GLN A 254 -14.49 7.17 12.18
C GLN A 254 -14.38 7.80 13.57
N TRP A 255 -15.45 8.42 14.07
CA TRP A 255 -15.49 8.93 15.45
C TRP A 255 -15.55 7.80 16.48
N LEU A 256 -16.32 6.75 16.19
CA LEU A 256 -16.47 5.60 17.07
C LEU A 256 -15.16 4.82 17.25
N LYS A 257 -14.30 4.78 16.21
CA LYS A 257 -12.91 4.27 16.31
C LYS A 257 -12.17 4.87 17.50
N HIS A 258 -12.24 6.19 17.65
CA HIS A 258 -11.61 6.90 18.77
C HIS A 258 -12.35 6.67 20.09
N TYR A 259 -13.69 6.67 20.05
CA TYR A 259 -14.52 6.47 21.24
C TYR A 259 -14.27 5.14 21.94
N TYR A 260 -14.13 4.06 21.17
CA TYR A 260 -13.92 2.71 21.71
C TYR A 260 -12.45 2.38 21.99
N THR A 261 -11.49 3.18 21.52
CA THR A 261 -10.08 2.91 21.80
C THR A 261 -9.69 3.40 23.19
N GLY A 262 -9.38 2.45 24.08
CA GLY A 262 -8.90 2.72 25.43
C GLY A 262 -7.44 3.13 25.50
N GLY A 263 -6.62 2.62 24.59
CA GLY A 263 -5.20 2.94 24.53
C GLY A 263 -4.46 2.28 23.36
N LEU A 264 -3.37 2.93 22.96
CA LEU A 264 -2.35 2.41 22.06
C LEU A 264 -1.04 2.38 22.85
N ASN A 265 -0.29 1.30 22.70
CA ASN A 265 1.03 1.16 23.31
C ASN A 265 2.02 0.62 22.28
N ILE A 266 3.06 1.40 21.99
CA ILE A 266 4.15 1.06 21.07
C ILE A 266 5.39 0.83 21.93
N LEU A 267 5.83 -0.43 22.01
CA LEU A 267 6.90 -0.84 22.91
C LEU A 267 8.11 -1.36 22.12
N PRO A 268 9.12 -0.51 21.87
CA PRO A 268 10.40 -1.00 21.38
C PRO A 268 11.08 -1.82 22.49
N SER A 269 11.65 -2.95 22.09
CA SER A 269 12.36 -3.90 22.96
C SER A 269 13.64 -4.34 22.26
N HIS A 270 14.64 -4.76 23.04
CA HIS A 270 15.91 -5.21 22.50
C HIS A 270 16.26 -6.60 23.01
N ASP A 271 16.49 -7.54 22.08
CA ASP A 271 17.02 -8.86 22.36
C ASP A 271 18.44 -8.97 21.79
N ILE A 272 19.39 -9.31 22.66
CA ILE A 272 20.83 -9.41 22.33
C ILE A 272 21.10 -10.38 21.15
N LYS A 273 20.23 -11.37 20.93
CA LYS A 273 20.39 -12.39 19.87
C LYS A 273 19.51 -12.13 18.64
N ARG A 274 18.39 -11.44 18.80
CA ARG A 274 17.37 -11.28 17.76
C ARG A 274 17.22 -9.85 17.23
N GLY A 275 17.94 -8.89 17.79
CA GLY A 275 17.84 -7.48 17.40
C GLY A 275 16.77 -6.72 18.18
N ARG A 276 16.46 -5.51 17.74
CA ARG A 276 15.35 -4.69 18.21
C ARG A 276 14.03 -5.20 17.62
N LYS A 277 12.97 -5.07 18.39
CA LYS A 277 11.60 -5.42 17.99
C LYS A 277 10.62 -4.45 18.64
N THR A 278 9.60 -4.02 17.92
CA THR A 278 8.57 -3.11 18.39
C THR A 278 7.23 -3.81 18.49
N ASP A 279 6.71 -3.99 19.69
CA ASP A 279 5.39 -4.56 19.93
C ASP A 279 4.33 -3.45 19.96
N ILE A 280 3.33 -3.53 19.07
CA ILE A 280 2.21 -2.58 19.03
C ILE A 280 0.96 -3.27 19.59
N ASN A 281 0.43 -2.73 20.68
CA ASN A 281 -0.74 -3.25 21.37
C ASN A 281 -1.86 -2.22 21.35
N ILE A 282 -3.05 -2.64 20.92
CA ILE A 282 -4.25 -1.81 20.89
C ILE A 282 -5.26 -2.36 21.89
N GLN A 283 -5.82 -1.49 22.71
CA GLN A 283 -6.84 -1.84 23.68
C GLN A 283 -8.17 -1.20 23.29
N ILE A 284 -9.20 -2.03 23.12
CA ILE A 284 -10.55 -1.62 22.81
C ILE A 284 -11.42 -1.80 24.05
N LEU A 285 -12.21 -0.78 24.37
CA LEU A 285 -13.18 -0.76 25.46
C LEU A 285 -14.57 -0.87 24.86
N TYR A 286 -15.34 -1.89 25.27
CA TYR A 286 -16.70 -2.07 24.77
C TYR A 286 -17.63 -2.67 25.84
N PRO A 287 -18.94 -2.36 25.86
CA PRO A 287 -19.86 -2.88 26.89
C PRO A 287 -20.12 -4.40 26.81
N ASP A 288 -20.00 -4.99 25.62
CA ASP A 288 -20.23 -6.41 25.38
C ASP A 288 -18.98 -7.09 24.81
N ARG A 289 -18.67 -8.31 25.27
CA ARG A 289 -17.44 -8.99 24.85
C ARG A 289 -17.49 -9.49 23.41
N GLU A 290 -18.61 -10.05 22.96
CA GLU A 290 -18.69 -10.65 21.62
C GLU A 290 -18.89 -9.58 20.55
N GLU A 291 -19.75 -8.59 20.81
CA GLU A 291 -19.93 -7.42 19.96
C GLU A 291 -18.64 -6.57 19.94
N GLY A 292 -17.95 -6.47 21.07
CA GLY A 292 -16.66 -5.78 21.19
C GLY A 292 -15.54 -6.39 20.34
N LYS A 293 -15.57 -7.72 20.08
CA LYS A 293 -14.62 -8.34 19.13
C LYS A 293 -14.85 -7.85 17.71
N LYS A 294 -16.11 -7.81 17.25
CA LYS A 294 -16.46 -7.32 15.91
C LYS A 294 -16.08 -5.85 15.75
N VAL A 295 -16.37 -5.02 16.76
CA VAL A 295 -15.95 -3.61 16.77
C VAL A 295 -14.43 -3.47 16.76
N GLY A 296 -13.74 -4.32 17.52
CA GLY A 296 -12.28 -4.38 17.52
C GLY A 296 -11.70 -4.74 16.15
N GLU A 297 -12.26 -5.75 15.48
CA GLU A 297 -11.88 -6.15 14.11
C GLU A 297 -12.10 -5.02 13.12
N LEU A 298 -13.26 -4.34 13.17
CA LEU A 298 -13.58 -3.20 12.31
C LEU A 298 -12.60 -2.03 12.48
N ILE A 299 -12.15 -1.77 13.70
CA ILE A 299 -11.15 -0.74 14.00
C ILE A 299 -9.74 -1.17 13.59
N PHE A 300 -9.43 -2.46 13.76
CA PHE A 300 -8.09 -3.01 13.55
C PHE A 300 -7.79 -3.26 12.07
N ALA A 301 -8.78 -3.64 11.26
CA ALA A 301 -8.57 -3.99 9.85
C ALA A 301 -7.89 -2.88 9.02
N PRO A 302 -8.26 -1.59 9.12
CA PRO A 302 -7.54 -0.52 8.43
C PRO A 302 -6.08 -0.35 8.88
N ILE A 303 -5.81 -0.57 10.17
CA ILE A 303 -4.45 -0.49 10.74
C ILE A 303 -3.60 -1.64 10.23
N GLN A 304 -4.14 -2.86 10.21
CA GLN A 304 -3.46 -4.04 9.67
C GLN A 304 -3.16 -3.85 8.18
N LYS A 305 -4.15 -3.41 7.39
CA LYS A 305 -3.94 -3.11 5.97
C LYS A 305 -2.83 -2.07 5.75
N SER A 306 -2.88 -0.96 6.49
CA SER A 306 -1.85 0.08 6.42
C SER A 306 -0.47 -0.45 6.81
N PHE A 307 -0.39 -1.35 7.79
CA PHE A 307 0.85 -2.03 8.17
C PHE A 307 1.36 -2.95 7.06
N ASP A 308 0.50 -3.79 6.48
CA ASP A 308 0.86 -4.74 5.42
C ASP A 308 1.46 -4.01 4.20
N GLU A 309 0.93 -2.83 3.85
CA GLU A 309 1.45 -1.97 2.77
C GLU A 309 2.89 -1.48 3.01
N VAL A 310 3.32 -1.34 4.27
CA VAL A 310 4.62 -0.74 4.63
C VAL A 310 5.58 -1.68 5.34
N GLU A 311 5.14 -2.90 5.67
CA GLU A 311 5.90 -3.87 6.47
C GLU A 311 7.27 -4.16 5.83
N LYS A 312 7.28 -4.42 4.52
CA LYS A 312 8.51 -4.67 3.76
C LYS A 312 9.48 -3.49 3.85
N ILE A 313 8.99 -2.25 3.71
CA ILE A 313 9.78 -1.03 3.80
C ILE A 313 10.39 -0.90 5.20
N PHE A 314 9.61 -1.18 6.25
CA PHE A 314 10.08 -1.16 7.64
C PHE A 314 11.16 -2.21 7.89
N LEU A 315 10.95 -3.45 7.46
CA LEU A 315 11.93 -4.53 7.61
C LEU A 315 13.25 -4.21 6.90
N GLN A 316 13.21 -3.67 5.69
CA GLN A 316 14.40 -3.25 4.93
C GLN A 316 15.21 -2.15 5.64
N ASN A 317 14.53 -1.32 6.43
CA ASN A 317 15.13 -0.22 7.19
C ASN A 317 15.38 -0.57 8.67
N GLY A 318 15.33 -1.85 9.03
CA GLY A 318 15.65 -2.33 10.37
C GLY A 318 14.60 -1.99 11.43
N LEU A 319 13.35 -1.76 11.04
CA LEU A 319 12.22 -1.59 11.95
C LEU A 319 11.37 -2.87 11.95
N HIS A 320 11.55 -3.70 12.97
CA HIS A 320 10.83 -4.96 13.10
C HIS A 320 9.59 -4.79 14.00
N ILE A 321 8.42 -4.63 13.39
CA ILE A 321 7.15 -4.44 14.12
C ILE A 321 6.42 -5.77 14.29
N ILE A 322 5.83 -5.98 15.47
CA ILE A 322 4.80 -6.99 15.68
C ILE A 322 3.52 -6.29 16.11
N LEU A 323 2.56 -6.27 15.19
CA LEU A 323 1.22 -5.75 15.42
C LEU A 323 0.35 -6.83 16.05
N HIS A 324 -0.07 -6.64 17.31
CA HIS A 324 -0.90 -7.61 18.03
C HIS A 324 -2.39 -7.39 17.76
N PRO A 325 -3.20 -8.45 17.71
CA PRO A 325 -4.65 -8.34 17.69
C PRO A 325 -5.19 -7.48 18.86
N PRO A 326 -6.30 -6.77 18.67
CA PRO A 326 -6.83 -5.86 19.67
C PRO A 326 -7.27 -6.59 20.94
N GLN A 327 -6.91 -6.05 22.10
CA GLN A 327 -7.34 -6.54 23.40
C GLN A 327 -8.69 -5.93 23.77
N ILE A 328 -9.73 -6.76 23.88
CA ILE A 328 -11.09 -6.31 24.25
C ILE A 328 -11.25 -6.32 25.77
N LEU A 329 -11.45 -5.15 26.36
CA LEU A 329 -11.85 -4.99 27.76
C LEU A 329 -13.30 -4.53 27.88
N ILE A 330 -14.01 -5.10 28.85
CA ILE A 330 -15.41 -4.77 29.11
C ILE A 330 -15.48 -3.42 29.83
N ASN A 331 -16.31 -2.52 29.32
CA ASN A 331 -16.62 -1.24 29.96
C ASN A 331 -18.10 -0.91 29.82
N ASP A 332 -18.87 -1.26 30.86
CA ASP A 332 -20.33 -1.07 30.91
C ASP A 332 -20.78 0.40 30.93
N ALA A 333 -19.86 1.34 31.10
CA ALA A 333 -20.16 2.77 31.09
C ALA A 333 -20.18 3.40 29.69
N LEU A 334 -19.72 2.68 28.66
CA LEU A 334 -19.75 3.14 27.28
C LEU A 334 -21.10 2.85 26.63
N ASP A 335 -21.46 3.68 25.67
CA ASP A 335 -22.63 3.43 24.83
C ASP A 335 -22.31 2.34 23.81
N LYS A 336 -23.29 1.45 23.59
CA LYS A 336 -23.25 0.55 22.44
C LYS A 336 -23.25 1.34 21.15
N ILE A 337 -22.70 0.71 20.12
CA ILE A 337 -22.71 1.29 18.78
C ILE A 337 -24.17 1.45 18.33
N PRO A 338 -24.56 2.57 17.71
CA PRO A 338 -25.95 2.79 17.31
C PRO A 338 -26.46 1.68 16.41
N ASP A 339 -27.72 1.25 16.57
CA ASP A 339 -28.30 0.13 15.81
C ASP A 339 -28.12 0.29 14.30
N ARG A 340 -28.30 1.50 13.75
CA ARG A 340 -28.07 1.79 12.32
C ARG A 340 -26.65 1.46 11.85
N ILE A 341 -25.64 1.68 12.70
CA ILE A 341 -24.24 1.38 12.41
C ILE A 341 -23.96 -0.11 12.69
N SER A 342 -24.57 -0.67 13.74
CA SER A 342 -24.45 -2.11 14.04
C SER A 342 -25.02 -2.96 12.91
N GLU A 343 -26.22 -2.64 12.44
CA GLU A 343 -26.89 -3.28 11.29
C GLU A 343 -26.04 -3.17 10.02
N LYS A 344 -25.51 -1.98 9.74
CA LYS A 344 -24.76 -1.66 8.52
C LYS A 344 -23.29 -2.12 8.52
N PHE A 345 -22.62 -2.26 9.66
CA PHE A 345 -21.17 -2.55 9.70
C PHE A 345 -20.77 -3.74 10.58
N LEU A 346 -21.63 -4.21 11.49
CA LEU A 346 -21.31 -5.32 12.43
C LEU A 346 -22.20 -6.56 12.25
N ASN A 347 -23.41 -6.37 11.72
CA ASN A 347 -24.40 -7.42 11.50
C ASN A 347 -24.57 -7.77 10.02
N LEU A 348 -23.83 -7.11 9.11
CA LEU A 348 -23.75 -7.52 7.72
C LEU A 348 -23.02 -8.86 7.61
N LYS A 349 -23.80 -9.94 7.74
CA LYS A 349 -23.67 -11.11 6.87
C LYS A 349 -24.38 -10.81 5.54
N GLN A 350 -24.09 -9.67 4.92
CA GLN A 350 -24.41 -9.51 3.51
C GLN A 350 -23.22 -10.10 2.78
N GLU A 351 -23.35 -11.40 2.52
CA GLU A 351 -22.39 -12.17 1.77
C GLU A 351 -22.84 -12.10 0.30
N VAL A 352 -21.99 -11.51 -0.54
CA VAL A 352 -22.20 -11.42 -1.97
C VAL A 352 -21.61 -12.68 -2.57
N SER A 353 -22.43 -13.51 -3.23
CA SER A 353 -21.94 -14.60 -4.06
C SER A 353 -21.62 -14.02 -5.42
N ILE A 354 -20.35 -13.94 -5.76
CA ILE A 354 -19.90 -13.56 -7.10
C ILE A 354 -19.81 -14.82 -7.94
N LYS A 355 -20.53 -14.84 -9.06
CA LYS A 355 -20.44 -15.86 -10.10
C LYS A 355 -19.77 -15.29 -11.33
N MET A 356 -18.94 -16.10 -11.97
CA MET A 356 -18.31 -15.73 -13.22
C MET A 356 -19.29 -15.94 -14.40
N PRO A 357 -19.25 -15.07 -15.41
CA PRO A 357 -20.22 -15.02 -16.50
C PRO A 357 -20.06 -16.16 -17.50
N LYS A 358 -21.14 -16.37 -18.26
CA LYS A 358 -21.09 -17.04 -19.56
C LYS A 358 -20.24 -16.23 -20.52
N ILE A 359 -19.13 -16.80 -20.97
CA ILE A 359 -18.52 -16.38 -22.23
C ILE A 359 -19.62 -16.49 -23.29
N LYS A 360 -20.05 -15.36 -23.86
CA LYS A 360 -20.99 -15.37 -24.99
C LYS A 360 -20.25 -15.98 -26.16
N GLU A 361 -20.63 -17.20 -26.55
CA GLU A 361 -20.35 -17.70 -27.89
C GLU A 361 -20.81 -16.62 -28.87
N ASN A 362 -19.87 -16.02 -29.59
CA ASN A 362 -20.19 -15.13 -30.69
C ASN A 362 -20.92 -15.97 -31.75
N ASP A 363 -22.24 -15.90 -31.75
CA ASP A 363 -23.10 -16.49 -32.78
C ASP A 363 -22.57 -16.08 -34.16
N GLY A 364 -22.12 -17.09 -34.90
CA GLY A 364 -21.29 -16.92 -36.07
C GLY A 364 -21.90 -16.06 -37.17
N GLU A 365 -21.08 -15.14 -37.68
CA GLU A 365 -20.98 -14.93 -39.12
C GLU A 365 -19.55 -15.28 -39.54
N GLU A 366 -19.35 -16.52 -40.01
CA GLU A 366 -18.20 -16.89 -40.83
C GLU A 366 -18.16 -15.99 -42.07
N LYS A 367 -17.43 -14.89 -41.99
CA LYS A 367 -16.97 -14.18 -43.19
C LYS A 367 -15.77 -14.93 -43.72
N ASN A 368 -16.03 -15.65 -44.82
CA ASN A 368 -15.07 -16.35 -45.67
C ASN A 368 -13.62 -15.85 -45.51
N VAL A 369 -12.78 -16.71 -44.94
CA VAL A 369 -11.33 -16.54 -44.84
C VAL A 369 -10.73 -16.55 -46.25
N PRO A 370 -10.11 -15.45 -46.74
CA PRO A 370 -9.20 -15.54 -47.87
C PRO A 370 -7.89 -16.17 -47.39
N GLN A 371 -7.33 -17.06 -48.20
CA GLN A 371 -6.01 -17.65 -47.96
C GLN A 371 -4.95 -16.54 -47.76
N MET A 372 -4.16 -16.65 -46.68
CA MET A 372 -3.11 -15.68 -46.34
C MET A 372 -2.03 -15.63 -47.43
N GLU A 373 -1.80 -14.45 -47.98
CA GLU A 373 -0.52 -14.10 -48.60
C GLU A 373 0.46 -13.65 -47.50
N GLN A 374 1.71 -14.12 -47.61
CA GLN A 374 2.81 -13.79 -46.71
C GLN A 374 3.06 -12.27 -46.74
N HIS A 375 2.79 -11.58 -45.63
CA HIS A 375 3.20 -10.20 -45.44
C HIS A 375 4.36 -10.10 -44.46
N GLU A 376 5.46 -9.56 -44.96
CA GLU A 376 6.66 -9.20 -44.21
C GLU A 376 6.34 -7.98 -43.33
N VAL A 377 6.16 -8.20 -42.02
CA VAL A 377 5.98 -7.10 -41.06
C VAL A 377 7.36 -6.56 -40.72
N ASP A 378 7.67 -5.34 -41.17
CA ASP A 378 8.84 -4.61 -40.73
C ASP A 378 8.62 -4.20 -39.25
N LEU A 379 9.48 -4.71 -38.37
CA LEU A 379 9.53 -4.42 -36.93
C LEU A 379 10.60 -3.37 -36.61
N PRO A 380 10.35 -2.04 -36.69
CA PRO A 380 11.28 -1.09 -36.07
C PRO A 380 10.88 -0.53 -34.70
N ASN A 381 9.64 -0.68 -34.21
CA ASN A 381 9.17 0.15 -33.08
C ASN A 381 8.47 -0.57 -31.92
N LEU A 382 8.81 -1.84 -31.63
CA LEU A 382 8.21 -2.57 -30.50
C LEU A 382 9.23 -3.36 -29.66
N ALA A 383 10.50 -2.94 -29.68
CA ALA A 383 11.52 -3.48 -28.79
C ALA A 383 12.07 -2.33 -27.95
N GLU A 384 11.50 -2.14 -26.76
CA GLU A 384 12.28 -1.59 -25.66
C GLU A 384 13.38 -2.63 -25.36
N ALA A 385 14.64 -2.19 -25.33
CA ALA A 385 15.75 -3.10 -25.12
C ALA A 385 15.62 -3.71 -23.72
N VAL A 386 15.43 -5.03 -23.66
CA VAL A 386 15.46 -5.79 -22.40
C VAL A 386 16.88 -5.69 -21.83
N GLU A 387 17.09 -4.84 -20.81
CA GLU A 387 18.38 -4.70 -20.12
C GLU A 387 18.56 -5.69 -18.96
N GLU A 388 17.52 -6.44 -18.57
CA GLU A 388 17.62 -7.47 -17.54
C GLU A 388 17.68 -8.88 -18.13
N ILE A 389 18.81 -9.56 -17.90
CA ILE A 389 18.99 -10.97 -18.24
C ILE A 389 18.16 -11.80 -17.27
N GLY A 390 17.03 -12.35 -17.74
CA GLY A 390 16.20 -13.30 -17.00
C GLY A 390 16.94 -14.58 -16.59
N THR A 391 16.31 -15.35 -15.71
CA THR A 391 16.86 -16.60 -15.15
C THR A 391 17.13 -17.63 -16.27
N TYR A 392 18.34 -18.20 -16.31
CA TYR A 392 18.74 -19.19 -17.31
C TYR A 392 17.88 -20.46 -17.22
N TYR A 393 17.16 -20.81 -18.29
CA TYR A 393 16.64 -22.16 -18.51
C TYR A 393 17.55 -22.90 -19.50
N GLU A 394 17.95 -24.13 -19.17
CA GLU A 394 18.67 -24.99 -20.10
C GLU A 394 17.68 -25.57 -21.11
N ILE A 395 17.70 -25.06 -22.35
CA ILE A 395 16.92 -25.64 -23.45
C ILE A 395 17.61 -26.95 -23.88
N ILE A 396 17.18 -28.08 -23.31
CA ILE A 396 17.62 -29.40 -23.75
C ILE A 396 16.65 -29.89 -24.84
N GLY A 397 16.94 -29.56 -26.10
CA GLY A 397 16.19 -30.00 -27.29
C GLY A 397 17.14 -30.53 -28.39
N ALA A 398 16.80 -31.67 -28.98
CA ALA A 398 17.69 -32.57 -29.73
C ALA A 398 18.53 -31.93 -30.87
N THR A 399 19.86 -32.12 -30.82
CA THR A 399 20.75 -31.83 -31.95
C THR A 399 20.71 -32.96 -32.97
N ASN A 400 19.93 -32.81 -34.04
CA ASN A 400 20.07 -33.68 -35.21
C ASN A 400 21.26 -33.20 -36.06
N ALA A 401 22.35 -33.96 -36.01
CA ALA A 401 23.59 -33.65 -36.70
C ALA A 401 23.49 -33.90 -38.23
N SER A 402 23.30 -32.84 -39.02
CA SER A 402 23.74 -32.80 -40.42
C SER A 402 23.89 -31.37 -40.94
N ASN A 403 25.14 -30.91 -41.10
CA ASN A 403 25.67 -29.73 -41.83
C ASN A 403 25.00 -28.34 -41.71
N ILE A 404 23.81 -28.23 -41.10
CA ILE A 404 23.14 -27.04 -40.60
C ILE A 404 22.63 -27.49 -39.23
N THR A 405 23.24 -26.99 -38.16
CA THR A 405 22.67 -27.17 -36.83
C THR A 405 21.43 -26.28 -36.76
N SER A 406 20.25 -26.83 -36.46
CA SER A 406 19.04 -26.04 -36.21
C SER A 406 18.47 -26.39 -34.86
N LEU A 407 18.02 -25.41 -34.10
CA LEU A 407 17.14 -25.61 -32.96
C LEU A 407 15.70 -25.64 -33.49
N CYS A 408 14.96 -26.68 -33.16
CA CYS A 408 13.52 -26.74 -33.41
C CYS A 408 12.85 -27.15 -32.11
N ALA A 409 11.86 -26.37 -31.69
CA ALA A 409 11.01 -26.71 -30.57
C ALA A 409 9.55 -26.49 -30.95
N THR A 410 8.70 -27.42 -30.52
CA THR A 410 7.24 -27.33 -30.59
C THR A 410 6.68 -27.42 -29.18
N SER A 411 5.48 -26.88 -28.94
CA SER A 411 4.76 -27.05 -27.67
C SER A 411 4.65 -28.52 -27.24
N VAL A 412 4.41 -29.42 -28.20
CA VAL A 412 4.28 -30.86 -27.94
C VAL A 412 5.59 -31.47 -27.44
N ASP A 413 6.71 -31.14 -28.10
CA ASP A 413 8.01 -31.74 -27.79
C ASP A 413 8.72 -31.03 -26.63
N ASN A 414 8.37 -29.75 -26.37
CA ASN A 414 9.04 -28.87 -25.41
C ASN A 414 8.03 -28.03 -24.59
N PRO A 415 7.08 -28.67 -23.87
CA PRO A 415 6.02 -27.98 -23.11
C PRO A 415 6.54 -27.19 -21.89
N SER A 416 7.85 -27.25 -21.61
CA SER A 416 8.49 -26.48 -20.54
C SER A 416 8.93 -25.08 -20.97
N ILE A 417 8.86 -24.78 -22.27
CA ILE A 417 9.33 -23.51 -22.87
C ILE A 417 8.24 -22.91 -23.76
N LEU A 418 7.42 -23.75 -24.37
CA LEU A 418 6.29 -23.37 -25.20
C LEU A 418 5.00 -23.87 -24.54
N TYR A 419 3.92 -23.10 -24.61
CA TYR A 419 2.66 -23.39 -23.94
C TYR A 419 2.05 -24.69 -24.45
N TYR A 420 1.57 -25.52 -23.52
CA TYR A 420 0.83 -26.74 -23.83
C TYR A 420 -0.30 -26.94 -22.83
N ASP A 421 -1.53 -27.02 -23.33
CA ASP A 421 -2.71 -27.37 -22.54
C ASP A 421 -2.81 -28.90 -22.40
N LEU A 422 -2.71 -29.40 -21.17
CA LEU A 422 -2.78 -30.83 -20.87
C LEU A 422 -4.21 -31.39 -20.91
N GLU A 423 -5.22 -30.56 -20.67
CA GLU A 423 -6.63 -30.97 -20.61
C GLU A 423 -7.22 -31.05 -22.01
N GLU A 424 -6.97 -30.04 -22.82
CA GLU A 424 -7.40 -29.98 -24.22
C GLU A 424 -6.45 -30.71 -25.17
N ASN A 425 -5.24 -31.03 -24.70
CA ASN A 425 -4.17 -31.65 -25.48
C ASN A 425 -3.81 -30.78 -26.71
N VAL A 426 -3.63 -29.47 -26.47
CA VAL A 426 -3.34 -28.45 -27.49
C VAL A 426 -1.98 -27.82 -27.25
N GLY A 427 -1.21 -27.64 -28.33
CA GLY A 427 0.10 -27.00 -28.28
C GLY A 427 0.47 -26.46 -29.65
N ASN A 428 0.21 -25.17 -29.86
CA ASN A 428 0.24 -24.56 -31.19
C ASN A 428 1.45 -23.66 -31.44
N GLU A 429 2.44 -23.61 -30.54
CA GLU A 429 3.65 -22.83 -30.76
C GLU A 429 4.75 -23.68 -31.39
N SER A 430 5.52 -23.05 -32.27
CA SER A 430 6.79 -23.60 -32.73
C SER A 430 7.84 -22.51 -32.92
N ILE A 431 9.09 -22.86 -32.64
CA ILE A 431 10.24 -22.01 -32.92
C ILE A 431 11.28 -22.79 -33.69
N PHE A 432 11.79 -22.17 -34.74
CA PHE A 432 12.86 -22.66 -35.59
C PHE A 432 13.99 -21.64 -35.64
N ILE A 433 15.18 -22.07 -35.24
CA ILE A 433 16.39 -21.25 -35.23
C ILE A 433 17.48 -21.97 -36.03
N PRO A 434 17.87 -21.49 -37.21
CA PRO A 434 19.04 -21.99 -37.91
C PRO A 434 20.31 -21.49 -37.21
N ILE A 435 21.27 -22.38 -36.96
CA ILE A 435 22.56 -22.08 -36.33
C ILE A 435 23.65 -22.17 -37.39
N TYR A 436 24.17 -21.01 -37.77
CA TYR A 436 25.27 -20.89 -38.71
C TYR A 436 26.63 -20.97 -38.01
N PRO A 437 27.71 -21.38 -38.72
CA PRO A 437 29.05 -21.51 -38.14
C PRO A 437 29.62 -20.22 -37.53
N ASP A 438 29.16 -19.06 -37.98
CA ASP A 438 29.58 -17.74 -37.50
C ASP A 438 28.71 -17.20 -36.36
N LEU A 439 27.76 -18.01 -35.87
CA LEU A 439 26.80 -17.65 -34.82
C LEU A 439 25.92 -16.45 -35.18
N THR A 440 25.69 -16.21 -36.48
CA THR A 440 24.75 -15.20 -36.95
C THR A 440 23.47 -15.84 -37.47
N ILE A 441 22.35 -15.09 -37.44
CA ILE A 441 21.08 -15.51 -38.04
C ILE A 441 20.67 -14.42 -39.03
N PRO A 442 20.51 -14.73 -40.33
CA PRO A 442 20.01 -13.77 -41.31
C PRO A 442 18.60 -13.26 -40.97
N LYS A 443 18.28 -12.01 -41.37
CA LYS A 443 16.95 -11.41 -41.18
C LYS A 443 15.88 -12.34 -41.78
N GLY A 444 14.86 -12.65 -40.99
CA GLY A 444 13.70 -13.46 -41.42
C GLY A 444 13.88 -14.98 -41.34
N GLU A 445 15.05 -15.47 -40.91
CA GLU A 445 15.29 -16.92 -40.82
C GLU A 445 15.05 -17.52 -39.43
N LEU A 446 14.91 -16.69 -38.39
CA LEU A 446 14.31 -17.12 -37.12
C LEU A 446 12.79 -17.08 -37.30
N ILE A 447 12.16 -18.25 -37.19
CA ILE A 447 10.72 -18.39 -37.41
C ILE A 447 10.09 -18.82 -36.10
N TYR A 448 9.20 -17.98 -35.57
CA TYR A 448 8.28 -18.32 -34.51
C TYR A 448 6.86 -18.35 -35.09
N SER A 449 6.10 -19.39 -34.80
CA SER A 449 4.72 -19.56 -35.27
C SER A 449 3.80 -19.92 -34.11
N THR A 450 2.59 -19.38 -34.14
CA THR A 450 1.52 -19.76 -33.23
C THR A 450 0.18 -19.80 -33.97
N GLU A 451 -0.77 -20.60 -33.47
CA GLU A 451 -2.13 -20.70 -33.98
C GLU A 451 -3.13 -20.64 -32.82
N SER A 452 -4.21 -19.87 -32.97
CA SER A 452 -5.32 -19.88 -32.01
C SER A 452 -6.07 -21.20 -32.01
N TRP A 453 -6.62 -21.59 -30.87
CA TRP A 453 -7.61 -22.66 -30.74
C TRP A 453 -8.81 -22.13 -29.94
N GLY A 454 -10.01 -22.31 -30.48
CA GLY A 454 -11.20 -21.68 -29.90
C GLY A 454 -11.05 -20.16 -29.81
N GLU A 455 -11.19 -19.63 -28.59
CA GLU A 455 -10.96 -18.21 -28.27
C GLU A 455 -9.56 -17.94 -27.70
N ASN A 456 -8.72 -18.97 -27.55
CA ASN A 456 -7.40 -18.86 -26.96
C ASN A 456 -6.29 -18.86 -28.01
N ILE A 457 -5.12 -18.37 -27.64
CA ILE A 457 -3.88 -18.40 -28.40
C ILE A 457 -2.70 -18.45 -27.45
N ALA A 458 -1.68 -19.21 -27.83
CA ALA A 458 -0.43 -19.27 -27.10
C ALA A 458 0.51 -18.22 -27.67
N PHE A 459 1.16 -17.45 -26.82
CA PHE A 459 2.14 -16.48 -27.27
C PHE A 459 3.30 -16.38 -26.29
N GLY A 460 4.52 -16.61 -26.77
CA GLY A 460 5.72 -16.53 -25.93
C GLY A 460 5.78 -17.53 -24.77
N GLY A 461 5.07 -18.66 -24.87
CA GLY A 461 5.02 -19.68 -23.82
C GLY A 461 3.84 -19.57 -22.83
N ASP A 462 3.00 -18.55 -22.97
CA ASP A 462 1.82 -18.32 -22.12
C ASP A 462 0.50 -18.35 -22.93
N GLU A 463 -0.62 -18.60 -22.25
CA GLU A 463 -1.97 -18.55 -22.83
C GLU A 463 -2.56 -17.15 -22.80
N TYR A 464 -3.23 -16.77 -23.87
CA TYR A 464 -3.99 -15.53 -24.00
C TYR A 464 -5.36 -15.81 -24.63
N THR A 465 -6.33 -14.94 -24.37
CA THR A 465 -7.60 -14.90 -25.07
C THR A 465 -7.54 -13.91 -26.22
N VAL A 466 -8.04 -14.31 -27.39
CA VAL A 466 -8.15 -13.46 -28.59
C VAL A 466 -9.36 -12.55 -28.43
N ILE A 467 -9.11 -11.25 -28.24
CA ILE A 467 -10.16 -10.24 -28.07
C ILE A 467 -10.66 -9.72 -29.42
N ASP A 468 -9.74 -9.46 -30.34
CA ASP A 468 -10.07 -9.05 -31.71
C ASP A 468 -8.99 -9.53 -32.69
N ARG A 469 -9.39 -9.77 -33.93
CA ARG A 469 -8.47 -10.10 -35.02
C ARG A 469 -8.93 -9.48 -36.33
N ASN A 470 -7.99 -8.85 -37.03
CA ASN A 470 -8.18 -8.41 -38.40
C ASN A 470 -7.06 -8.97 -39.29
N ALA A 471 -7.05 -8.58 -40.58
CA ALA A 471 -6.12 -9.13 -41.56
C ALA A 471 -4.63 -8.87 -41.24
N THR A 472 -4.32 -7.88 -40.39
CA THR A 472 -2.95 -7.46 -40.10
C THR A 472 -2.58 -7.51 -38.63
N ASN A 473 -3.56 -7.45 -37.71
CA ASN A 473 -3.33 -7.32 -36.29
C ASN A 473 -4.20 -8.29 -35.49
N TRP A 474 -3.61 -8.79 -34.40
CA TRP A 474 -4.27 -9.57 -33.38
C TRP A 474 -4.20 -8.80 -32.08
N ILE A 475 -5.28 -8.83 -31.33
CA ILE A 475 -5.38 -8.25 -30.01
C ILE A 475 -5.69 -9.39 -29.06
N ILE A 476 -4.77 -9.62 -28.13
CA ILE A 476 -4.81 -10.73 -27.19
C ILE A 476 -4.71 -10.19 -25.77
N ALA A 477 -5.35 -10.84 -24.81
CA ALA A 477 -5.34 -10.44 -23.39
C ALA A 477 -5.09 -11.65 -22.49
N GLY A 478 -4.30 -11.46 -21.44
CA GLY A 478 -4.10 -12.49 -20.43
C GLY A 478 -5.36 -12.67 -19.59
N LYS A 479 -5.66 -13.93 -19.21
CA LYS A 479 -6.74 -14.22 -18.28
C LYS A 479 -6.31 -13.84 -16.85
N LEU A 480 -7.13 -13.03 -16.17
CA LEU A 480 -6.88 -12.66 -14.77
C LEU A 480 -7.33 -13.75 -13.79
N ILE A 481 -8.28 -14.58 -14.21
CA ILE A 481 -8.83 -15.71 -13.49
C ILE A 481 -9.40 -16.70 -14.52
N ASP A 482 -9.28 -18.00 -14.25
CA ASP A 482 -9.77 -19.08 -15.10
C ASP A 482 -10.81 -19.90 -14.31
N GLU A 483 -12.03 -19.36 -14.25
CA GLU A 483 -13.14 -19.89 -13.47
C GLU A 483 -14.44 -19.82 -14.28
N ASN A 484 -15.35 -20.75 -14.04
CA ASN A 484 -16.60 -20.91 -14.80
C ASN A 484 -17.86 -20.72 -13.94
N GLU A 485 -19.04 -20.97 -14.50
CA GLU A 485 -20.34 -20.81 -13.84
C GLU A 485 -20.56 -21.71 -12.61
N GLU A 486 -19.78 -22.79 -12.48
CA GLU A 486 -19.82 -23.68 -11.32
C GLU A 486 -18.98 -23.12 -10.15
N ASP A 487 -18.09 -22.17 -10.44
CA ASP A 487 -17.24 -21.50 -9.45
C ASP A 487 -17.96 -20.28 -8.86
N SER A 488 -17.86 -20.12 -7.55
CA SER A 488 -18.46 -18.99 -6.85
C SER A 488 -17.62 -18.55 -5.68
N HIS A 489 -17.44 -17.24 -5.56
CA HIS A 489 -16.75 -16.62 -4.42
C HIS A 489 -17.75 -15.95 -3.51
N LEU A 490 -17.59 -16.18 -2.21
CA LEU A 490 -18.42 -15.57 -1.18
C LEU A 490 -17.62 -14.45 -0.52
N LEU A 491 -18.05 -13.21 -0.72
CA LEU A 491 -17.38 -12.03 -0.17
C LEU A 491 -18.29 -11.25 0.77
N ARG A 492 -17.73 -10.80 1.89
CA ARG A 492 -18.38 -9.85 2.80
C ARG A 492 -18.04 -8.43 2.44
N VAL A 493 -18.85 -7.50 2.93
CA VAL A 493 -18.52 -6.07 2.89
C VAL A 493 -17.14 -5.84 3.51
N GLY A 494 -16.26 -5.21 2.73
CA GLY A 494 -14.85 -4.94 3.05
C GLY A 494 -13.87 -6.03 2.60
N GLU A 495 -14.34 -7.19 2.15
CA GLU A 495 -13.49 -8.26 1.62
C GLU A 495 -13.16 -8.04 0.14
N THR A 496 -11.98 -8.54 -0.24
CA THR A 496 -11.43 -8.46 -1.59
C THR A 496 -11.18 -9.86 -2.12
N ILE A 497 -11.61 -10.12 -3.35
CA ILE A 497 -11.05 -11.21 -4.16
C ILE A 497 -9.82 -10.67 -4.91
N PHE A 498 -8.67 -11.29 -4.70
CA PHE A 498 -7.44 -10.94 -5.39
C PHE A 498 -7.34 -11.74 -6.68
N LEU A 499 -7.06 -11.06 -7.79
CA LEU A 499 -6.86 -11.61 -9.12
C LEU A 499 -5.38 -11.53 -9.49
N LEU A 500 -5.00 -12.12 -10.64
CA LEU A 500 -3.63 -12.05 -11.13
C LEU A 500 -3.17 -10.62 -11.43
N ASP A 501 -1.86 -10.45 -11.45
CA ASP A 501 -1.17 -9.19 -11.71
C ASP A 501 -1.59 -8.04 -10.79
N GLY A 502 -2.01 -8.30 -9.55
CA GLY A 502 -2.38 -7.23 -8.61
C GLY A 502 -3.74 -6.58 -8.87
N TRP A 503 -4.54 -7.14 -9.79
CA TRP A 503 -5.96 -6.82 -9.87
C TRP A 503 -6.72 -7.37 -8.66
N GLY A 504 -7.83 -6.74 -8.29
CA GLY A 504 -8.74 -7.28 -7.28
C GLY A 504 -10.06 -6.54 -7.24
N ILE A 505 -11.07 -7.20 -6.67
CA ILE A 505 -12.42 -6.67 -6.55
C ILE A 505 -12.81 -6.66 -5.08
N THR A 506 -13.18 -5.49 -4.56
CA THR A 506 -13.63 -5.29 -3.18
C THR A 506 -15.13 -5.05 -3.13
N VAL A 507 -15.83 -5.70 -2.20
CA VAL A 507 -17.22 -5.34 -1.87
C VAL A 507 -17.18 -4.12 -0.95
N LEU A 508 -17.52 -2.94 -1.46
CA LEU A 508 -17.53 -1.71 -0.66
C LEU A 508 -18.74 -1.62 0.26
N GLU A 509 -19.91 -1.95 -0.27
CA GLU A 509 -21.19 -1.86 0.44
C GLU A 509 -22.21 -2.81 -0.21
N VAL A 510 -23.21 -3.23 0.54
CA VAL A 510 -24.39 -3.92 0.02
C VAL A 510 -25.62 -3.18 0.55
N ASP A 511 -26.65 -3.04 -0.27
CA ASP A 511 -27.86 -2.34 0.11
C ASP A 511 -28.66 -3.12 1.18
N VAL A 512 -29.56 -2.42 1.86
CA VAL A 512 -30.28 -2.97 3.02
C VAL A 512 -31.14 -4.19 2.65
N GLU A 513 -31.63 -4.24 1.42
CA GLU A 513 -32.47 -5.33 0.90
C GLU A 513 -31.62 -6.51 0.39
N GLY A 514 -30.31 -6.31 0.19
CA GLY A 514 -29.38 -7.31 -0.35
C GLY A 514 -29.53 -7.52 -1.86
N GLU A 515 -30.22 -6.60 -2.54
CA GLU A 515 -30.49 -6.67 -3.98
C GLU A 515 -29.43 -5.90 -4.79
N LYS A 516 -28.54 -5.13 -4.13
CA LYS A 516 -27.48 -4.37 -4.79
C LYS A 516 -26.17 -4.41 -4.02
N ALA A 517 -25.07 -4.61 -4.74
CA ALA A 517 -23.72 -4.53 -4.20
C ALA A 517 -22.95 -3.39 -4.87
N TRP A 518 -22.24 -2.59 -4.08
CA TRP A 518 -21.26 -1.63 -4.59
C TRP A 518 -19.88 -2.29 -4.60
N LEU A 519 -19.35 -2.50 -5.80
CA LEU A 519 -18.07 -3.17 -6.02
C LEU A 519 -17.02 -2.17 -6.49
N SER A 520 -15.78 -2.37 -6.09
CA SER A 520 -14.61 -1.61 -6.54
C SER A 520 -13.58 -2.54 -7.16
N LEU A 521 -13.25 -2.31 -8.43
CA LEU A 521 -12.13 -2.93 -9.13
C LEU A 521 -10.88 -2.08 -8.89
N HIS A 522 -9.84 -2.71 -8.38
CA HIS A 522 -8.56 -2.06 -8.14
C HIS A 522 -7.42 -2.80 -8.82
N LYS A 523 -6.35 -2.07 -9.13
CA LYS A 523 -5.08 -2.57 -9.66
C LYS A 523 -3.97 -2.03 -8.78
N ASP A 524 -3.16 -2.92 -8.21
CA ASP A 524 -2.04 -2.58 -7.33
C ASP A 524 -2.44 -1.67 -6.15
N GLY A 525 -3.66 -1.90 -5.64
CA GLY A 525 -4.25 -1.14 -4.54
C GLY A 525 -4.90 0.19 -4.93
N GLU A 526 -4.80 0.62 -6.19
CA GLU A 526 -5.49 1.81 -6.71
C GLU A 526 -6.83 1.44 -7.34
N GLU A 527 -7.89 2.17 -6.99
CA GLU A 527 -9.20 1.97 -7.60
C GLU A 527 -9.19 2.41 -9.06
N VAL A 528 -9.51 1.47 -9.95
CA VAL A 528 -9.61 1.67 -11.40
C VAL A 528 -11.06 1.96 -11.80
N SER A 529 -12.02 1.30 -11.15
CA SER A 529 -13.45 1.50 -11.40
C SER A 529 -14.26 1.07 -10.18
N ASN A 530 -15.43 1.66 -9.98
CA ASN A 530 -16.40 1.17 -9.01
C ASN A 530 -17.82 1.27 -9.61
N GLN A 531 -18.72 0.37 -9.23
CA GLN A 531 -20.07 0.30 -9.76
C GLN A 531 -21.02 -0.31 -8.74
N VAL A 532 -22.24 0.21 -8.68
CA VAL A 532 -23.36 -0.46 -8.02
C VAL A 532 -24.00 -1.44 -9.00
N VAL A 533 -24.06 -2.71 -8.61
CA VAL A 533 -24.54 -3.84 -9.42
C VAL A 533 -25.75 -4.45 -8.72
N CYS A 534 -26.85 -4.64 -9.44
CA CYS A 534 -28.01 -5.33 -8.88
C CYS A 534 -27.82 -6.86 -8.93
N GLU A 535 -28.58 -7.58 -8.11
CA GLU A 535 -28.64 -9.03 -8.17
C GLU A 535 -28.98 -9.52 -9.60
N GLY A 536 -28.16 -10.43 -10.13
CA GLY A 536 -28.26 -10.94 -11.50
C GLY A 536 -27.69 -10.02 -12.58
N GLU A 537 -27.13 -8.85 -12.24
CA GLU A 537 -26.43 -7.97 -13.18
C GLU A 537 -24.91 -8.21 -13.16
N ASP A 538 -24.28 -7.86 -14.28
CA ASP A 538 -22.84 -7.98 -14.46
C ASP A 538 -22.12 -6.69 -14.03
N PHE A 539 -21.09 -6.82 -13.18
CA PHE A 539 -20.06 -5.78 -13.04
C PHE A 539 -19.18 -5.80 -14.30
N ALA A 540 -19.19 -4.72 -15.09
CA ALA A 540 -18.44 -4.65 -16.32
C ALA A 540 -17.54 -3.42 -16.37
N TYR A 541 -16.24 -3.67 -16.54
CA TYR A 541 -15.26 -2.63 -16.78
C TYR A 541 -14.67 -2.78 -18.19
N THR A 542 -14.73 -1.71 -18.97
CA THR A 542 -14.13 -1.63 -20.30
C THR A 542 -13.11 -0.50 -20.34
N LEU A 543 -11.86 -0.85 -20.61
CA LEU A 543 -10.79 0.11 -20.84
C LEU A 543 -10.79 0.51 -22.31
N ASP A 544 -10.88 1.80 -22.62
CA ASP A 544 -10.96 2.29 -23.99
C ASP A 544 -9.56 2.32 -24.62
N LEU A 545 -9.13 1.18 -25.16
CA LEU A 545 -7.83 0.98 -25.85
C LEU A 545 -7.97 0.71 -27.36
N ASP A 546 -9.10 1.07 -27.99
CA ASP A 546 -9.58 0.45 -29.25
C ASP A 546 -9.78 -1.09 -29.11
N VAL A 547 -9.82 -1.58 -27.86
CA VAL A 547 -9.97 -2.98 -27.47
C VAL A 547 -10.84 -3.04 -26.22
N SER A 548 -11.89 -3.85 -26.25
CA SER A 548 -12.74 -4.10 -25.10
C SER A 548 -12.13 -5.18 -24.20
N VAL A 549 -11.56 -4.78 -23.06
CA VAL A 549 -11.45 -5.71 -21.92
C VAL A 549 -12.85 -5.83 -21.33
N VAL A 550 -13.35 -7.06 -21.17
CA VAL A 550 -14.67 -7.27 -20.57
C VAL A 550 -14.53 -8.30 -19.45
N THR A 551 -14.48 -7.79 -18.22
CA THR A 551 -14.81 -8.61 -17.06
C THR A 551 -16.32 -8.55 -16.92
N TYR A 552 -17.00 -9.68 -16.76
CA TYR A 552 -18.37 -9.66 -16.23
C TYR A 552 -18.34 -10.38 -14.88
N LEU A 553 -19.18 -9.97 -13.93
CA LEU A 553 -19.33 -10.62 -12.63
C LEU A 553 -20.80 -10.58 -12.26
N THR A 554 -21.46 -11.72 -12.15
CA THR A 554 -22.85 -11.77 -11.73
C THR A 554 -22.93 -11.83 -10.20
N VAL A 555 -23.68 -10.91 -9.61
CA VAL A 555 -23.93 -10.87 -8.16
C VAL A 555 -25.19 -11.68 -7.83
N ASP A 556 -25.08 -12.70 -6.97
CA ASP A 556 -26.21 -13.45 -6.41
C ASP A 556 -26.25 -13.30 -4.87
N ASN A 557 -27.43 -13.11 -4.30
CA ASN A 557 -27.62 -13.09 -2.84
C ASN A 557 -27.98 -14.50 -2.33
N LYS A 558 -27.42 -14.93 -1.18
CA LYS A 558 -27.69 -16.26 -0.58
C LYS A 558 -28.09 -16.21 0.89
#